data_AF-A0AAV0EQS2-F1
#
_entry.id   AF-A0AAV0EQS2-F1
#
_cell.length_a   1.000
_cell.length_b   1.000
_cell.length_c   1.000
_cell.angle_alpha   90.00
_cell.angle_beta   90.00
_cell.angle_gamma   90.00
#
_symmetry.space_group_name_H-M   'P 1'
#
loop_
_entity.id
_entity.type
_entity.pdbx_description
1 polymer ?
#
loop_
_entity_poly.entity_id
_entity_poly.type
_entity_poly.pdbx_seq_one_letter_code
_entity_poly.pdbx_strand_id
1 'polypeptide(L)'
;MAASFRWILQLHKDVPKAAKFYSEGLGLTINVCTLRWAELESGPLKLALMQSPSNDVVEKGYSSLISFTVSDINNTVTKLLTLGAELDGPIKYEIHGKVAAVRCADGHMVGLHEPV
;
A
#
# COMPACT_ATOMS: atom_id res chain seq x y z
N MET A 1 5.47 -31.42 8.02
CA MET A 1 5.76 -30.02 8.38
C MET A 1 5.14 -29.14 7.30
N ALA A 2 4.27 -28.18 7.64
CA ALA A 2 3.64 -27.28 6.67
C ALA A 2 4.40 -25.95 6.61
N ALA A 3 4.49 -25.34 5.43
CA ALA A 3 5.07 -24.01 5.29
C ALA A 3 4.17 -22.95 5.96
N SER A 4 4.78 -21.97 6.62
CA SER A 4 4.09 -20.82 7.21
C SER A 4 4.31 -19.55 6.37
N PHE A 5 3.25 -18.81 6.09
CA PHE A 5 3.36 -17.52 5.41
C PHE A 5 4.07 -16.51 6.31
N ARG A 6 5.08 -15.80 5.78
CA ARG A 6 5.88 -14.86 6.57
C ARG A 6 5.53 -13.41 6.26
N TRP A 7 5.64 -13.01 4.98
CA TRP A 7 5.40 -11.64 4.52
C TRP A 7 4.95 -11.61 3.05
N ILE A 8 4.21 -10.57 2.70
CA ILE A 8 4.20 -10.05 1.33
C ILE A 8 5.37 -9.08 1.21
N LEU A 9 6.17 -9.16 0.14
CA LEU A 9 7.32 -8.28 -0.09
C LEU A 9 7.05 -7.36 -1.28
N GLN A 10 7.23 -6.05 -1.08
CA GLN A 10 7.23 -5.06 -2.16
C GLN A 10 8.59 -4.40 -2.31
N LEU A 11 9.00 -4.18 -3.56
CA LEU A 11 10.27 -3.55 -3.90
C LEU A 11 10.07 -2.05 -4.12
N HIS A 12 10.53 -1.24 -3.16
CA HIS A 12 10.38 0.20 -3.18
C HIS A 12 11.70 0.89 -3.52
N LYS A 13 11.66 2.03 -4.21
CA LYS A 13 12.86 2.85 -4.44
C LYS A 13 13.35 3.52 -3.17
N ASP A 14 12.38 4.01 -2.38
CA ASP A 14 12.60 4.72 -1.12
C ASP A 14 11.76 4.04 -0.04
N VAL A 15 12.42 3.17 0.74
CA VAL A 15 11.77 2.37 1.77
C VAL A 15 11.19 3.23 2.90
N PRO A 16 11.92 4.21 3.47
CA PRO A 16 11.34 5.11 4.47
C PRO A 16 10.11 5.87 3.98
N LYS A 17 10.12 6.38 2.74
CA LYS A 17 8.97 7.08 2.17
C LYS A 17 7.77 6.16 1.99
N ALA A 18 7.99 4.93 1.51
CA ALA A 18 6.93 3.94 1.40
C ALA A 18 6.39 3.51 2.77
N ALA A 19 7.25 3.32 3.77
CA ALA A 19 6.82 3.00 5.13
C ALA A 19 5.94 4.13 5.72
N LYS A 20 6.31 5.39 5.48
CA LYS A 20 5.49 6.56 5.86
C LYS A 20 4.12 6.54 5.16
N PHE A 21 4.09 6.20 3.87
CA PHE A 21 2.85 6.08 3.11
C PHE A 21 1.87 5.07 3.74
N TYR A 22 2.33 3.86 4.04
CA TYR A 22 1.50 2.83 4.64
C TYR A 22 1.12 3.13 6.09
N SER A 23 2.02 3.73 6.88
CA SER A 23 1.74 4.03 8.29
C SER A 23 0.83 5.24 8.46
N GLU A 24 1.18 6.39 7.88
CA GLU A 24 0.39 7.62 8.05
C GLU A 24 -0.87 7.63 7.18
N GLY A 25 -0.81 7.01 6.00
CA GLY A 25 -1.93 6.96 5.06
C GLY A 25 -2.95 5.87 5.38
N LEU A 26 -2.49 4.67 5.78
CA LEU A 26 -3.34 3.50 5.98
C LEU A 26 -3.33 2.95 7.42
N GLY A 27 -2.56 3.56 8.33
CA GLY A 27 -2.54 3.18 9.74
C GLY A 27 -1.76 1.91 10.05
N LEU A 28 -0.89 1.44 9.15
CA LEU A 28 -0.03 0.28 9.44
C LEU A 28 0.99 0.61 10.54
N THR A 29 1.23 -0.34 11.43
CA THR A 29 2.26 -0.19 12.46
C THR A 29 3.62 -0.55 11.88
N ILE A 30 4.61 0.34 12.04
CA ILE A 30 6.00 0.08 11.65
C ILE A 30 6.69 -0.66 12.79
N ASN A 31 7.12 -1.89 12.53
CA ASN A 31 7.91 -2.68 13.48
C ASN A 31 9.41 -2.37 13.34
N VAL A 32 9.88 -2.26 12.09
CA VAL A 32 11.27 -1.96 11.74
C VAL A 32 11.26 -1.05 10.52
N CYS A 33 12.11 -0.04 10.49
CA CYS A 33 12.36 0.76 9.29
C CYS A 33 13.81 1.20 9.22
N THR A 34 14.47 0.89 8.10
CA THR A 34 15.84 1.26 7.76
C THR A 34 15.86 1.84 6.34
N LEU A 35 17.03 2.26 5.87
CA LEU A 35 17.19 2.74 4.49
C LEU A 35 16.85 1.69 3.43
N ARG A 36 16.97 0.38 3.74
CA ARG A 36 16.84 -0.70 2.76
C ARG A 36 15.74 -1.72 3.06
N TRP A 37 15.13 -1.64 4.24
CA TRP A 37 14.20 -2.63 4.74
C TRP A 37 13.20 -2.01 5.70
N ALA A 38 11.93 -2.38 5.57
CA ALA A 38 10.92 -2.09 6.58
C ALA A 38 9.97 -3.27 6.76
N GLU A 39 9.47 -3.45 7.98
CA GLU A 39 8.42 -4.40 8.31
C GLU A 39 7.26 -3.64 8.91
N LEU A 40 6.08 -3.85 8.31
CA LEU A 40 4.84 -3.24 8.75
C LEU A 40 3.79 -4.32 8.99
N GLU A 41 2.85 -4.03 9.89
CA GLU A 41 1.74 -4.92 10.18
C GLU A 41 0.38 -4.21 10.17
N SER A 42 -0.62 -4.96 9.74
CA SER A 42 -2.04 -4.63 9.81
C SER A 42 -2.78 -5.84 10.37
N GLY A 43 -2.95 -5.87 11.70
CA GLY A 43 -3.47 -7.05 12.40
C GLY A 43 -2.61 -8.30 12.11
N PRO A 44 -3.16 -9.38 11.54
CA PRO A 44 -2.40 -10.59 11.24
C PRO A 44 -1.54 -10.50 9.96
N LEU A 45 -1.74 -9.48 9.13
CA LEU A 45 -1.02 -9.32 7.86
C LEU A 45 0.32 -8.63 8.10
N LYS A 46 1.39 -9.18 7.53
CA LYS A 46 2.72 -8.58 7.54
C LYS A 46 3.17 -8.18 6.15
N LEU A 47 3.55 -6.92 6.00
CA LEU A 47 4.08 -6.32 4.78
C LEU A 47 5.56 -6.00 4.98
N ALA A 48 6.42 -6.53 4.12
CA ALA A 48 7.81 -6.19 4.07
C ALA A 48 8.09 -5.28 2.87
N LEU A 49 8.92 -4.25 3.08
CA LEU A 49 9.40 -3.36 2.04
C LEU A 49 10.91 -3.55 1.91
N MET A 50 11.41 -3.72 0.69
CA MET A 50 12.85 -3.83 0.43
C MET A 50 13.27 -2.86 -0.66
N GLN A 51 14.46 -2.28 -0.51
CA GLN A 51 15.00 -1.36 -1.52
C GLN A 51 15.22 -2.10 -2.85
N SER A 52 14.63 -1.58 -3.92
CA SER A 52 14.93 -2.06 -5.28
C SER A 52 16.32 -1.59 -5.72
N PRO A 53 17.19 -2.48 -6.22
CA PRO A 53 18.52 -2.11 -6.72
C PRO A 53 18.49 -1.49 -8.13
N SER A 54 17.41 -1.66 -8.89
CA SER A 54 17.28 -1.14 -10.26
C SER A 54 16.50 0.17 -10.30
N ASN A 55 16.97 1.11 -11.13
CA ASN A 55 16.20 2.28 -11.54
C ASN A 55 15.09 1.95 -12.54
N ASP A 56 15.08 0.71 -13.06
CA ASP A 56 13.94 0.12 -13.77
C ASP A 56 12.80 -0.03 -12.76
N VAL A 57 12.06 1.07 -12.66
CA VAL A 57 10.76 1.16 -12.02
C VAL A 57 9.98 -0.01 -12.57
N VAL A 58 9.29 -0.73 -11.69
CA VAL A 58 8.13 -1.56 -12.04
C VAL A 58 7.50 -0.93 -13.28
N GLU A 59 7.70 -1.60 -14.44
CA GLU A 59 7.13 -1.14 -15.69
C GLU A 59 5.65 -0.86 -15.42
N LYS A 60 5.07 0.13 -16.09
CA LYS A 60 3.67 0.57 -15.92
C LYS A 60 2.59 -0.54 -16.07
N GLY A 61 2.95 -1.83 -16.06
CA GLY A 61 2.08 -2.94 -15.74
C GLY A 61 1.65 -2.93 -14.26
N TYR A 62 0.49 -3.49 -14.00
CA TYR A 62 -0.03 -3.66 -12.64
C TYR A 62 0.95 -4.51 -11.82
N SER A 63 1.62 -3.93 -10.82
CA SER A 63 2.18 -4.72 -9.72
C SER A 63 1.05 -5.46 -9.01
N SER A 64 1.37 -6.47 -8.21
CA SER A 64 0.42 -7.06 -7.26
C SER A 64 -0.37 -5.95 -6.54
N LEU A 65 -1.69 -6.03 -6.61
CA LEU A 65 -2.58 -5.07 -5.94
C LEU A 65 -2.84 -5.57 -4.51
N ILE A 66 -2.52 -4.74 -3.52
CA ILE A 66 -2.81 -5.03 -2.11
C ILE A 66 -4.02 -4.18 -1.71
N SER A 67 -5.09 -4.84 -1.26
CA SER A 67 -6.35 -4.16 -0.93
C SER A 67 -6.56 -4.06 0.58
N PHE A 68 -7.04 -2.90 1.03
CA PHE A 68 -7.31 -2.61 2.44
C PHE A 68 -8.76 -2.19 2.64
N THR A 69 -9.35 -2.67 3.74
CA THR A 69 -10.64 -2.18 4.21
C THR A 69 -10.41 -0.92 5.05
N VAL A 70 -11.16 0.15 4.74
CA VAL A 70 -11.07 1.45 5.42
C VAL A 70 -12.45 1.90 5.87
N SER A 71 -12.50 2.72 6.92
CA SER A 71 -13.77 3.25 7.46
C SER A 71 -14.27 4.51 6.75
N ASP A 72 -13.38 5.25 6.08
CA ASP A 72 -13.69 6.46 5.32
C ASP A 72 -12.76 6.56 4.11
N ILE A 73 -13.26 6.15 2.94
CA ILE A 73 -12.53 6.12 1.68
C ILE A 73 -12.19 7.53 1.20
N ASN A 74 -13.03 8.52 1.46
CA ASN A 74 -12.80 9.88 0.98
C ASN A 74 -11.61 10.49 1.72
N ASN A 75 -11.64 10.42 3.05
CA ASN A 75 -10.55 10.92 3.88
C ASN A 75 -9.26 10.12 3.63
N THR A 76 -9.35 8.79 3.50
CA THR A 76 -8.18 7.95 3.18
C THR A 76 -7.58 8.34 1.83
N VAL A 77 -8.39 8.44 0.76
CA VAL A 77 -7.89 8.89 -0.55
C VAL A 77 -7.22 10.26 -0.43
N THR A 78 -7.84 11.24 0.24
CA THR A 78 -7.22 12.56 0.44
C THR A 78 -5.86 12.45 1.12
N LYS A 79 -5.71 11.65 2.19
CA LYS A 79 -4.43 11.43 2.86
C LYS A 79 -3.38 10.77 1.96
N LEU A 80 -3.78 9.79 1.15
CA LEU A 80 -2.83 9.12 0.25
C LEU A 80 -2.36 10.07 -0.86
N LEU A 81 -3.26 10.93 -1.38
CA LEU A 81 -2.91 11.95 -2.35
C LEU A 81 -1.92 12.99 -1.77
N THR A 82 -2.10 13.42 -0.52
CA THR A 82 -1.12 14.34 0.13
C THR A 82 0.25 13.69 0.36
N LEU A 83 0.31 12.36 0.44
CA LEU A 83 1.55 11.58 0.51
C LEU A 83 2.17 11.28 -0.86
N GLY A 84 1.61 11.84 -1.94
CA GLY A 84 2.14 11.76 -3.30
C GLY A 84 1.67 10.56 -4.10
N ALA A 85 0.59 9.90 -3.70
CA ALA A 85 -0.09 8.93 -4.54
C ALA A 85 -1.03 9.62 -5.56
N GLU A 86 -1.47 8.84 -6.53
CA GLU A 86 -2.42 9.26 -7.56
C GLU A 86 -3.64 8.32 -7.54
N LEU A 87 -4.83 8.86 -7.74
CA LEU A 87 -6.05 8.07 -7.83
C LEU A 87 -6.16 7.45 -9.24
N ASP A 88 -6.33 6.13 -9.32
CA ASP A 88 -6.50 5.39 -10.57
C ASP A 88 -7.99 5.23 -10.90
N GLY A 89 -8.53 6.21 -11.63
CA GLY A 89 -9.96 6.31 -11.95
C GLY A 89 -10.80 6.94 -10.82
N PRO A 90 -12.14 6.96 -10.93
CA PRO A 90 -13.01 7.52 -9.91
C PRO A 90 -13.24 6.55 -8.73
N ILE A 91 -13.62 7.09 -7.57
CA ILE A 91 -14.23 6.29 -6.50
C ILE A 91 -15.56 5.72 -7.01
N LYS A 92 -15.71 4.40 -6.95
CA LYS A 92 -16.93 3.70 -7.36
C LYS A 92 -17.83 3.46 -6.16
N TYR A 93 -19.13 3.63 -6.39
CA TYR A 93 -20.18 3.43 -5.40
C TYR A 93 -20.99 2.20 -5.81
N GLU A 94 -20.69 1.08 -5.17
CA GLU A 94 -21.26 -0.22 -5.50
C GLU A 94 -22.25 -0.69 -4.42
N ILE A 95 -23.07 -1.69 -4.72
CA ILE A 95 -24.05 -2.26 -3.77
C ILE A 95 -23.41 -2.84 -2.50
N HIS A 96 -22.12 -3.18 -2.58
CA HIS A 96 -21.33 -3.78 -1.50
C HIS A 96 -20.32 -2.79 -0.88
N GLY A 97 -20.53 -1.49 -1.08
CA GLY A 97 -19.70 -0.42 -0.51
C GLY A 97 -18.92 0.37 -1.55
N LYS A 98 -18.06 1.27 -1.08
CA LYS A 98 -17.25 2.13 -1.96
C LYS A 98 -15.91 1.46 -2.26
N VAL A 99 -15.43 1.63 -3.50
CA VAL A 99 -14.16 1.05 -3.96
C VAL A 99 -13.32 2.10 -4.66
N ALA A 100 -12.01 2.09 -4.42
CA ALA A 100 -11.05 2.92 -5.12
C ALA A 100 -9.73 2.18 -5.36
N ALA A 101 -8.99 2.59 -6.38
CA ALA A 101 -7.63 2.15 -6.64
C ALA A 101 -6.70 3.37 -6.60
N VAL A 102 -5.57 3.23 -5.91
CA VAL A 102 -4.59 4.30 -5.70
C VAL A 102 -3.22 3.78 -6.11
N ARG A 103 -2.47 4.58 -6.85
CA ARG A 103 -1.10 4.29 -7.26
C ARG A 103 -0.13 5.05 -6.36
N CYS A 104 0.72 4.34 -5.63
CA CYS A 104 1.79 4.93 -4.84
C CYS A 104 2.79 5.67 -5.74
N ALA A 105 3.57 6.58 -5.14
CA ALA A 105 4.56 7.39 -5.87
C ALA A 105 5.62 6.58 -6.66
N ASP A 106 5.83 5.31 -6.32
CA ASP A 106 6.74 4.39 -6.99
C ASP A 106 6.04 3.34 -7.86
N GLY A 107 4.74 3.50 -8.09
CA GLY A 107 3.98 2.75 -9.09
C GLY A 107 3.17 1.57 -8.54
N HIS A 108 3.32 1.23 -7.25
CA HIS A 108 2.55 0.16 -6.63
C HIS A 108 1.06 0.48 -6.53
N MET A 109 0.22 -0.53 -6.76
CA MET A 109 -1.23 -0.40 -6.72
C MET A 109 -1.80 -0.82 -5.35
N VAL A 110 -2.63 0.04 -4.80
CA VAL A 110 -3.35 -0.16 -3.54
C VAL A 110 -4.85 -0.08 -3.79
N GLY A 111 -5.58 -1.13 -3.40
CA GLY A 111 -7.04 -1.14 -3.39
C GLY A 111 -7.59 -0.62 -2.07
N LEU A 112 -8.70 0.12 -2.12
CA LEU A 112 -9.44 0.56 -0.95
C LEU A 112 -10.88 0.08 -1.06
N HIS A 113 -11.41 -0.43 0.05
CA HIS A 113 -12.81 -0.82 0.19
C HIS A 113 -13.39 -0.24 1.48
N GLU A 114 -14.49 0.49 1.37
CA GLU A 114 -15.31 0.93 2.51
C GLU A 114 -16.63 0.15 2.47
N PRO A 115 -16.86 -0.80 3.40
CA PRO A 115 -18.11 -1.54 3.51
C PRO A 115 -19.30 -0.63 3.86
N VAL A 116 -20.52 -1.11 3.57
CA VAL A 116 -21.79 -0.44 3.91
C VAL A 116 -22.07 -0.50 5.40
#